data_AF-A0A8C4QAW6-F1
#
_entry.id   AF-A0A8C4QAW6-F1
#
_cell.length_a   1.000
_cell.length_b   1.000
_cell.length_c   1.000
_cell.angle_alpha   90.00
_cell.angle_beta   90.00
_cell.angle_gamma   90.00
#
_symmetry.space_group_name_H-M   'P 1'
#
loop_
_entity.id
_entity.type
_entity.pdbx_description
1 polymer ?
#
loop_
_entity_poly.entity_id
_entity_poly.type
_entity_poly.pdbx_seq_one_letter_code
_entity_poly.pdbx_strand_id
1 'polypeptide(L)'
;MMTCVTQGAGCTALVVAVVARKLELTKAEKHVHNFMMDTQLTKRVKNAAANVLRETWLIYKHTKLVRKIDHARVRKHQRKFLQAIHQLRRVKMEQRKLTDQANMLVDLAKTQNVIYDIVSELNERNEEFEKRLAGLEGRLEVLANEVKALPARLSQSLLLELGRNGEESRGASLKSPNVIRLPFCGTDEAVDRGRGVSRSTSPVRHRRSAATDMQSYKSM
;
A
#
# COMPACT_ATOMS: atom_id res chain seq x y z
N MET A 1 51.48 -7.62 -26.14
CA MET A 1 50.33 -8.44 -26.63
C MET A 1 49.15 -8.50 -25.64
N MET A 2 49.30 -8.17 -24.35
CA MET A 2 48.25 -8.36 -23.34
C MET A 2 47.14 -7.28 -23.30
N THR A 3 47.33 -6.13 -23.97
CA THR A 3 46.36 -5.02 -24.01
C THR A 3 45.28 -5.15 -25.10
N CYS A 4 45.49 -5.99 -26.11
CA CYS A 4 44.51 -6.25 -27.17
C CYS A 4 43.31 -7.06 -26.65
N VAL A 5 43.55 -8.01 -25.74
CA VAL A 5 42.53 -8.94 -25.23
C VAL A 5 41.48 -8.23 -24.38
N THR A 6 41.87 -7.23 -23.58
CA THR A 6 40.94 -6.48 -22.71
C THR A 6 40.04 -5.54 -23.51
N GLN A 7 40.53 -4.98 -24.62
CA GLN A 7 39.75 -4.06 -25.47
C GLN A 7 38.72 -4.81 -26.32
N GLY A 8 39.04 -6.03 -26.80
CA GLY A 8 38.11 -6.89 -27.54
C GLY A 8 37.02 -7.55 -26.68
N ALA A 9 37.37 -7.93 -25.44
CA ALA A 9 36.40 -8.49 -24.50
C ALA A 9 35.35 -7.46 -24.06
N GLY A 10 35.76 -6.21 -23.79
CA GLY A 10 34.85 -5.13 -23.41
C GLY A 10 33.85 -4.78 -24.53
N CYS A 11 34.32 -4.74 -25.78
CA CYS A 11 33.45 -4.48 -26.93
C CYS A 11 32.40 -5.59 -27.12
N THR A 12 32.82 -6.87 -27.00
CA THR A 12 31.89 -8.01 -27.08
C THR A 12 30.88 -8.00 -25.93
N ALA A 13 31.30 -7.69 -24.69
CA ALA A 13 30.39 -7.60 -23.56
C ALA A 13 29.34 -6.48 -23.73
N LEU A 14 29.76 -5.32 -24.26
CA LEU A 14 28.85 -4.22 -24.56
C LEU A 14 27.84 -4.60 -25.65
N VAL A 15 28.28 -5.23 -26.73
CA VAL A 15 27.38 -5.69 -27.81
C VAL A 15 26.35 -6.69 -27.26
N VAL A 16 26.77 -7.70 -26.49
CA VAL A 16 25.85 -8.66 -25.88
C VAL A 16 24.87 -7.96 -24.92
N ALA A 17 25.33 -7.01 -24.10
CA ALA A 17 24.48 -6.27 -23.18
C ALA A 17 23.48 -5.33 -23.88
N VAL A 18 23.85 -4.78 -25.03
CA VAL A 18 22.96 -3.93 -25.85
C VAL A 18 21.96 -4.80 -26.61
N VAL A 19 22.40 -5.91 -27.20
CA VAL A 19 21.53 -6.87 -27.89
C VAL A 19 20.52 -7.46 -26.91
N ALA A 20 20.92 -7.85 -25.70
CA ALA A 20 20.01 -8.31 -24.66
C ALA A 20 18.91 -7.27 -24.36
N ARG A 21 19.30 -6.01 -24.13
CA ARG A 21 18.34 -4.90 -23.90
C ARG A 21 17.41 -4.62 -25.08
N LYS A 22 17.86 -4.87 -26.31
CA LYS A 22 17.06 -4.70 -27.53
C LYS A 22 16.14 -5.90 -27.81
N LEU A 23 16.45 -7.08 -27.27
CA LEU A 23 15.62 -8.29 -27.35
C LEU A 23 14.57 -8.38 -26.23
N GLU A 24 14.73 -7.61 -25.16
CA GLU A 24 13.69 -7.47 -24.15
C GLU A 24 12.52 -6.68 -24.72
N LEU A 25 11.46 -7.39 -25.14
CA LEU A 25 10.22 -6.75 -25.57
C LEU A 25 9.79 -5.69 -24.55
N THR A 26 9.45 -4.51 -25.06
CA THR A 26 8.93 -3.41 -24.28
C THR A 26 7.63 -3.81 -23.57
N LYS A 27 7.26 -3.11 -22.50
CA LYS A 27 6.04 -3.41 -21.73
C LYS A 27 4.78 -3.43 -22.61
N ALA A 28 4.72 -2.58 -23.63
CA ALA A 28 3.62 -2.53 -24.60
C ALA A 28 3.61 -3.78 -25.52
N GLU A 29 4.75 -4.16 -26.09
CA GLU A 29 4.86 -5.35 -26.95
C GLU A 29 4.53 -6.64 -26.19
N LYS A 30 4.96 -6.76 -24.93
CA LYS A 30 4.59 -7.87 -24.05
C LYS A 30 3.09 -7.94 -23.83
N HIS A 31 2.42 -6.80 -23.64
CA HIS A 31 0.97 -6.76 -23.45
C HIS A 31 0.22 -7.19 -24.71
N VAL A 32 0.66 -6.72 -25.89
CA VAL A 32 0.09 -7.15 -27.19
C VAL A 32 0.34 -8.64 -27.42
N HIS A 33 1.54 -9.15 -27.13
CA HIS A 33 1.87 -10.57 -27.25
C HIS A 33 1.00 -11.42 -26.31
N ASN A 34 0.81 -10.99 -25.06
CA ASN A 34 -0.02 -11.71 -24.10
C ASN A 34 -1.48 -11.74 -24.55
N PHE A 35 -2.02 -10.61 -25.01
CA PHE A 35 -3.37 -10.53 -25.55
C PHE A 35 -3.57 -11.41 -26.79
N MET A 36 -2.60 -11.40 -27.70
CA MET A 36 -2.63 -12.25 -28.89
C MET A 36 -2.56 -13.73 -28.50
N MET A 37 -1.68 -14.09 -27.56
CA MET A 37 -1.50 -15.46 -27.09
C MET A 37 -2.76 -15.97 -26.37
N ASP A 38 -3.36 -15.18 -25.49
CA ASP A 38 -4.63 -15.50 -24.81
C ASP A 38 -5.79 -15.69 -25.80
N THR A 39 -5.86 -14.83 -26.82
CA THR A 39 -6.87 -14.95 -27.88
C THR A 39 -6.66 -16.24 -28.68
N GLN A 40 -5.42 -16.58 -29.02
CA GLN A 40 -5.09 -17.81 -29.74
C GLN A 40 -5.37 -19.07 -28.90
N LEU A 41 -4.99 -19.07 -27.63
CA LEU A 41 -5.22 -20.19 -26.73
C LEU A 41 -6.71 -20.44 -26.53
N THR A 42 -7.50 -19.38 -26.33
CA THR A 42 -8.96 -19.48 -26.23
C THR A 42 -9.58 -20.12 -27.48
N LYS A 43 -9.11 -19.74 -28.68
CA LYS A 43 -9.54 -20.36 -29.94
C LYS A 43 -9.12 -21.84 -30.01
N ARG A 44 -7.90 -22.17 -29.60
CA ARG A 44 -7.40 -23.57 -29.57
C ARG A 44 -8.18 -24.45 -28.58
N VAL A 45 -8.58 -23.92 -27.41
CA VAL A 45 -9.45 -24.63 -26.45
C VAL A 45 -10.78 -24.98 -27.10
N LYS A 46 -11.44 -24.00 -27.74
CA LYS A 46 -12.73 -24.22 -28.41
C LYS A 46 -12.62 -25.26 -29.53
N ASN A 47 -11.57 -25.19 -30.34
CA ASN A 47 -11.32 -26.16 -31.41
C ASN A 47 -11.03 -27.56 -30.86
N ALA A 48 -10.22 -27.69 -29.81
CA ALA A 48 -9.93 -28.98 -29.18
C ALA A 48 -11.20 -29.59 -28.55
N ALA A 49 -12.01 -28.78 -27.86
CA ALA A 49 -13.28 -29.22 -27.30
C ALA A 49 -14.27 -29.69 -28.39
N ALA A 50 -14.36 -28.97 -29.51
CA ALA A 50 -15.17 -29.40 -30.66
C ALA A 50 -14.70 -30.74 -31.23
N ASN A 51 -13.38 -30.96 -31.32
CA ASN A 51 -12.82 -32.23 -31.76
C ASN A 51 -13.12 -33.37 -30.79
N VAL A 52 -13.08 -33.12 -29.47
CA VAL A 52 -13.49 -34.11 -28.45
C VAL A 52 -14.93 -34.55 -28.70
N LEU A 53 -15.86 -33.60 -28.84
CA LEU A 53 -17.28 -33.89 -29.10
C LEU A 53 -17.48 -34.65 -30.41
N ARG A 54 -16.80 -34.22 -31.48
CA ARG A 54 -16.85 -34.88 -32.80
C ARG A 54 -16.42 -36.33 -32.71
N GLU A 55 -15.29 -36.62 -32.08
CA GLU A 55 -14.77 -37.99 -32.00
C GLU A 55 -15.60 -38.84 -31.03
N THR A 56 -16.12 -38.28 -29.92
CA THR A 56 -17.09 -38.98 -29.05
C THR A 56 -18.34 -39.41 -29.81
N TRP A 57 -18.92 -38.50 -30.60
CA TRP A 57 -20.09 -38.81 -31.43
C TRP A 57 -19.79 -39.89 -32.47
N LEU A 58 -18.64 -39.83 -33.15
CA LEU A 58 -18.25 -40.83 -34.16
C LEU A 58 -17.99 -42.20 -33.54
N ILE A 59 -17.42 -42.26 -32.34
CA ILE A 59 -17.29 -43.51 -31.57
C ILE A 59 -18.68 -44.07 -31.25
N TYR A 60 -19.59 -43.24 -30.72
CA TYR A 60 -20.95 -43.67 -30.41
C TYR A 60 -21.68 -44.19 -31.66
N LYS A 61 -21.62 -43.44 -32.77
CA LYS A 61 -22.20 -43.82 -34.05
C LYS A 61 -21.72 -45.21 -34.50
N HIS A 62 -20.41 -45.44 -34.53
CA HIS A 62 -19.82 -46.67 -35.05
C HIS A 62 -19.84 -47.87 -34.08
N THR A 63 -20.24 -47.66 -32.81
CA THR A 63 -20.34 -48.74 -31.82
C THR A 63 -21.77 -49.07 -31.40
N LYS A 64 -22.70 -48.11 -31.45
CA LYS A 64 -24.08 -48.26 -30.95
C LYS A 64 -25.18 -48.09 -32.01
N LEU A 65 -24.92 -47.38 -33.10
CA LEU A 65 -25.92 -47.07 -34.14
C LEU A 65 -25.77 -47.91 -35.42
N VAL A 66 -24.87 -48.91 -35.44
CA VAL A 66 -24.63 -49.76 -36.62
C VAL A 66 -24.81 -51.24 -36.25
N ARG A 67 -25.43 -52.00 -37.16
CA ARG A 67 -25.76 -53.43 -36.97
C ARG A 67 -24.54 -54.36 -36.93
N LYS A 68 -23.43 -53.98 -37.57
CA LYS A 68 -22.13 -54.67 -37.52
C LYS A 68 -21.03 -53.64 -37.19
N ILE A 69 -20.19 -53.94 -36.20
CA ILE A 69 -19.19 -52.99 -35.68
C ILE A 69 -17.89 -53.09 -36.47
N ASP A 70 -17.45 -51.95 -37.04
CA ASP A 70 -16.16 -51.82 -37.70
C ASP A 70 -15.05 -51.45 -36.68
N HIS A 71 -14.42 -52.44 -36.05
CA HIS A 71 -13.39 -52.21 -35.03
C HIS A 71 -12.19 -51.38 -35.53
N ALA A 72 -11.84 -51.44 -36.82
CA ALA A 72 -10.76 -50.63 -37.39
C ALA A 72 -11.09 -49.12 -37.39
N ARG A 73 -12.34 -48.75 -37.71
CA ARG A 73 -12.82 -47.35 -37.70
C ARG A 73 -12.94 -46.83 -36.28
N VAL A 74 -13.48 -47.65 -35.36
CA VAL A 74 -13.57 -47.31 -33.93
C VAL A 74 -12.19 -47.00 -33.35
N ARG A 75 -11.17 -47.85 -33.60
CA ARG A 75 -9.79 -47.60 -33.14
C ARG A 75 -9.17 -46.32 -33.72
N LYS A 76 -9.55 -45.91 -34.94
CA LYS A 76 -9.11 -44.65 -35.54
C LYS A 76 -9.71 -43.45 -34.79
N HIS A 77 -11.01 -43.47 -34.52
CA HIS A 77 -11.70 -42.41 -33.78
C HIS A 77 -11.28 -42.36 -32.31
N GLN A 78 -11.03 -43.49 -31.66
CA GLN A 78 -10.49 -43.56 -30.31
C GLN A 78 -9.11 -42.91 -30.19
N ARG A 79 -8.19 -43.16 -31.14
CA ARG A 79 -6.88 -42.48 -31.16
C ARG A 79 -7.02 -40.97 -31.30
N LYS A 80 -7.88 -40.51 -32.21
CA LYS A 80 -8.15 -39.08 -32.40
C LYS A 80 -8.82 -38.45 -31.18
N PHE A 81 -9.73 -39.16 -30.52
CA PHE A 81 -10.36 -38.74 -29.27
C PHE A 81 -9.32 -38.54 -28.17
N LEU A 82 -8.46 -39.53 -27.93
CA LEU A 82 -7.36 -39.44 -26.96
C LEU A 82 -6.42 -38.26 -27.29
N GLN A 83 -6.05 -38.09 -28.55
CA GLN A 83 -5.26 -36.94 -28.99
C GLN A 83 -5.96 -35.61 -28.68
N ALA A 84 -7.25 -35.48 -28.99
CA ALA A 84 -8.02 -34.27 -28.71
C ALA A 84 -8.10 -33.96 -27.20
N ILE A 85 -8.25 -34.99 -26.35
CA ILE A 85 -8.22 -34.86 -24.89
C ILE A 85 -6.85 -34.39 -24.40
N HIS A 86 -5.76 -34.98 -24.90
CA HIS A 86 -4.41 -34.56 -24.53
C HIS A 86 -4.12 -33.12 -24.96
N GLN A 87 -4.52 -32.75 -26.18
CA GLN A 87 -4.39 -31.37 -26.66
C GLN A 87 -5.20 -30.40 -25.81
N LEU A 88 -6.45 -30.74 -25.47
CA LEU A 88 -7.28 -29.90 -24.60
C LEU A 88 -6.66 -29.71 -23.21
N ARG A 89 -6.10 -30.77 -22.60
CA ARG A 89 -5.40 -30.69 -21.31
C ARG A 89 -4.15 -29.80 -21.40
N ARG A 90 -3.35 -29.96 -22.46
CA ARG A 90 -2.15 -29.14 -22.69
C ARG A 90 -2.50 -27.65 -22.82
N VAL A 91 -3.46 -27.31 -23.68
CA VAL A 91 -3.87 -25.92 -23.89
C VAL A 91 -4.49 -25.34 -22.60
N LYS A 92 -5.26 -26.13 -21.84
CA LYS A 92 -5.80 -25.71 -20.53
C LYS A 92 -4.70 -25.45 -19.49
N MET A 93 -3.61 -26.22 -19.51
CA MET A 93 -2.43 -25.95 -18.66
C MET A 93 -1.72 -24.67 -19.08
N GLU A 94 -1.52 -24.45 -20.38
CA GLU A 94 -0.92 -23.22 -20.91
C GLU A 94 -1.76 -21.98 -20.57
N GLN A 95 -3.09 -22.08 -20.65
CA GLN A 95 -4.00 -20.99 -20.25
C GLN A 95 -3.89 -20.64 -18.75
N ARG A 96 -3.78 -21.66 -17.88
CA ARG A 96 -3.59 -21.43 -16.43
C ARG A 96 -2.31 -20.67 -16.15
N LYS A 97 -1.19 -21.06 -16.78
CA LYS A 97 0.10 -20.39 -16.59
C LYS A 97 0.04 -18.89 -16.92
N LEU A 98 -0.64 -18.50 -17.99
CA LEU A 98 -0.80 -17.08 -18.34
C LEU A 98 -1.70 -16.33 -17.37
N THR A 99 -2.77 -17.00 -16.92
CA THR A 99 -3.68 -16.44 -15.93
C THR A 99 -2.94 -16.19 -14.61
N ASP A 100 -2.11 -17.14 -14.16
CA ASP A 100 -1.31 -17.00 -12.94
C ASP A 100 -0.27 -15.88 -13.07
N GLN A 101 0.36 -15.72 -14.24
CA GLN A 101 1.27 -14.59 -14.52
C GLN A 101 0.56 -13.23 -14.45
N ALA A 102 -0.66 -13.12 -14.98
CA ALA A 102 -1.46 -11.90 -14.88
C ALA A 102 -1.85 -11.61 -13.42
N ASN A 103 -2.25 -12.65 -12.67
CA ASN A 103 -2.63 -12.52 -11.26
C ASN A 103 -1.45 -12.06 -10.40
N MET A 104 -0.24 -12.60 -10.60
CA MET A 104 0.96 -12.15 -9.87
C MET A 104 1.24 -10.65 -10.03
N LEU A 105 1.07 -10.08 -11.23
CA LEU A 105 1.27 -8.66 -11.46
C LEU A 105 0.20 -7.80 -10.75
N VAL A 106 -1.04 -8.28 -10.76
CA VAL A 106 -2.16 -7.63 -10.05
C VAL A 106 -1.93 -7.67 -8.54
N ASP A 107 -1.50 -8.80 -8.00
CA ASP A 107 -1.24 -8.96 -6.57
C ASP A 107 -0.02 -8.14 -6.12
N LEU A 108 0.99 -7.98 -6.97
CA LEU A 108 2.10 -7.04 -6.72
C LEU A 108 1.61 -5.59 -6.65
N ALA A 109 0.74 -5.17 -7.58
CA ALA A 109 0.17 -3.82 -7.56
C ALA A 109 -0.69 -3.57 -6.31
N LYS A 110 -1.48 -4.57 -5.87
CA LYS A 110 -2.24 -4.50 -4.61
C LYS A 110 -1.29 -4.37 -3.41
N THR A 111 -0.23 -5.17 -3.37
CA THR A 111 0.78 -5.13 -2.31
C THR A 111 1.45 -3.75 -2.26
N GLN A 112 1.76 -3.16 -3.42
CA GLN A 112 2.32 -1.81 -3.51
C GLN A 112 1.38 -0.75 -2.95
N ASN A 113 0.07 -0.83 -3.21
CA ASN A 113 -0.91 0.09 -2.63
C ASN A 113 -0.95 -0.02 -1.10
N VAL A 114 -1.00 -1.24 -0.56
CA VAL A 114 -0.98 -1.47 0.89
C VAL A 114 0.31 -0.93 1.51
N ILE A 115 1.46 -1.14 0.87
CA ILE A 115 2.74 -0.59 1.34
C ILE A 115 2.70 0.94 1.35
N TYR A 116 2.14 1.57 0.32
CA TYR A 116 2.04 3.02 0.25
C TYR A 116 1.19 3.58 1.40
N ASP A 117 0.04 2.95 1.68
CA ASP A 117 -0.83 3.33 2.80
C ASP A 117 -0.08 3.21 4.14
N ILE A 118 0.61 2.10 4.38
CA ILE A 118 1.41 1.89 5.60
C ILE A 118 2.53 2.93 5.73
N VAL A 119 3.23 3.24 4.64
CA VAL A 119 4.32 4.23 4.65
C VAL A 119 3.77 5.62 4.94
N SER A 120 2.60 5.97 4.39
CA SER A 120 1.93 7.24 4.70
C SER A 120 1.57 7.32 6.17
N GLU A 121 0.92 6.30 6.72
CA GLU A 121 0.59 6.23 8.15
C GLU A 121 1.83 6.29 9.05
N LEU A 122 2.94 5.68 8.61
CA LEU A 122 4.21 5.73 9.34
C LEU A 122 4.81 7.13 9.32
N ASN A 123 4.76 7.82 8.17
CA ASN A 123 5.25 9.19 8.05
C ASN A 123 4.43 10.17 8.91
N GLU A 124 3.09 10.04 8.91
CA GLU A 124 2.21 10.84 9.76
C GLU A 124 2.55 10.66 11.25
N ARG A 125 2.74 9.41 11.69
CA ARG A 125 3.19 9.13 13.07
C ARG A 125 4.58 9.71 13.34
N ASN A 126 5.50 9.65 12.39
CA ASN A 126 6.83 10.21 12.54
C ASN A 126 6.77 11.74 12.72
N GLU A 127 5.97 12.44 11.91
CA GLU A 127 5.74 13.87 12.06
C GLU A 127 5.12 14.22 13.42
N GLU A 128 4.21 13.39 13.94
CA GLU A 128 3.67 13.57 15.28
C GLU A 128 4.74 13.39 16.36
N PHE A 129 5.61 12.39 16.22
CA PHE A 129 6.73 12.18 17.15
C PHE A 129 7.72 13.34 17.11
N GLU A 130 8.08 13.83 15.93
CA GLU A 130 8.95 15.00 15.76
C GLU A 130 8.35 16.24 16.43
N LYS A 131 7.05 16.49 16.28
CA LYS A 131 6.36 17.60 16.99
C LYS A 131 6.43 17.45 18.51
N ARG A 132 6.24 16.24 19.02
CA ARG A 132 6.35 15.97 20.47
C ARG A 132 7.78 16.15 20.96
N LEU A 133 8.77 15.73 20.17
CA LEU A 133 10.18 15.86 20.48
C LEU A 133 10.60 17.33 20.51
N ALA A 134 10.24 18.12 19.50
CA ALA A 134 10.45 19.57 19.48
C ALA A 134 9.77 20.27 20.68
N GLY A 135 8.57 19.83 21.06
CA GLY A 135 7.90 20.34 22.26
C GLY A 135 8.64 20.01 23.57
N LEU A 136 9.25 18.82 23.66
CA LEU A 136 10.09 18.44 24.80
C LEU A 136 11.41 19.22 24.82
N GLU A 137 12.07 19.39 23.68
CA GLU A 137 13.27 20.22 23.53
C GLU A 137 13.00 21.66 23.97
N GLY A 138 11.89 22.26 23.55
CA GLY A 138 11.51 23.60 23.98
C GLY A 138 11.29 23.71 25.49
N ARG A 139 10.67 22.70 26.12
CA ARG A 139 10.52 22.65 27.59
C ARG A 139 11.86 22.52 28.31
N LEU A 140 12.78 21.73 27.76
CA LEU A 140 14.14 21.59 28.28
C LEU A 140 14.91 22.90 28.18
N GLU A 141 14.76 23.64 27.07
CA GLU A 141 15.40 24.94 26.87
C GLU A 141 14.89 25.98 27.90
N VAL A 142 13.58 26.04 28.13
CA VAL A 142 12.99 26.90 29.18
C VAL A 142 13.55 26.54 30.55
N LEU A 143 13.56 25.24 30.89
CA LEU A 143 14.09 24.77 32.18
C LEU A 143 15.58 25.13 32.33
N ALA A 144 16.38 24.96 31.28
CA ALA A 144 17.79 25.32 31.28
C ALA A 144 18.01 26.83 31.50
N ASN A 145 17.15 27.68 30.92
CA ASN A 145 17.21 29.12 31.11
C ASN A 145 16.80 29.54 32.53
N GLU A 146 15.77 28.92 33.11
CA GLU A 146 15.37 29.15 34.50
C GLU A 146 16.48 28.75 35.48
N VAL A 147 17.13 27.60 35.24
CA VAL A 147 18.29 27.14 36.02
C VAL A 147 19.49 28.08 35.89
N LYS A 148 19.74 28.64 34.70
CA LYS A 148 20.79 29.66 34.50
C LYS A 148 20.45 31.01 35.16
N ALA A 149 19.17 31.38 35.23
CA ALA A 149 18.73 32.65 35.82
C ALA A 149 18.58 32.60 37.35
N LEU A 150 18.46 31.40 37.93
CA LEU A 150 18.35 31.16 39.37
C LEU A 150 19.43 31.86 40.21
N PRO A 151 20.75 31.78 39.90
CA PRO A 151 21.79 32.48 40.66
C PRO A 151 21.62 34.00 40.70
N ALA A 152 21.17 34.60 39.59
CA ALA A 152 20.92 36.04 39.49
C ALA A 152 19.71 36.46 40.34
N ARG A 153 18.64 35.65 40.34
CA ARG A 153 17.46 35.88 41.19
C ARG A 153 17.75 35.69 42.67
N LEU A 154 18.57 34.70 43.01
CA LEU A 154 19.04 34.47 44.38
C LEU A 154 19.89 35.64 44.86
N SER A 155 20.85 36.11 44.06
CA SER A 155 21.68 37.26 44.42
C SER A 155 20.88 38.56 44.54
N GLN A 156 19.88 38.80 43.69
CA GLN A 156 18.93 39.92 43.85
C GLN A 156 18.13 39.83 45.16
N SER A 157 17.61 38.65 45.50
CA SER A 157 16.82 38.46 46.73
C SER A 157 17.69 38.62 47.97
N LEU A 158 18.94 38.14 47.92
CA LEU A 158 19.91 38.24 49.01
C LEU A 158 20.36 39.70 49.21
N LEU A 159 20.53 40.46 48.13
CA LEU A 159 20.77 41.92 48.18
C LEU A 159 19.58 42.67 48.78
N LEU A 160 18.34 42.30 48.45
CA LEU A 160 17.14 42.92 49.02
C LEU A 160 17.00 42.63 50.53
N GLU A 161 17.24 41.40 50.98
CA GLU A 161 17.22 41.08 52.42
C GLU A 161 18.34 41.78 53.19
N LEU A 162 19.54 41.94 52.60
CA LEU A 162 20.62 42.74 53.21
C LEU A 162 20.29 44.25 53.26
N GLY A 163 19.55 44.77 52.28
CA GLY A 163 19.02 46.14 52.32
C GLY A 163 17.93 46.31 53.39
N ARG A 164 17.09 45.29 53.61
CA ARG A 164 16.02 45.32 54.60
C ARG A 164 16.54 45.19 56.04
N ASN A 165 17.61 44.43 56.26
CA ASN A 165 18.29 44.33 57.55
C ASN A 165 18.99 45.65 57.98
N GLY A 166 19.17 46.61 57.07
CA GLY A 166 19.69 47.95 57.38
C GLY A 166 18.64 48.92 57.92
N GLU A 167 17.34 48.65 57.75
CA GLU A 167 16.26 49.52 58.23
C GLU A 167 15.65 49.06 59.58
N GLU A 168 15.93 47.84 60.03
CA GLU A 168 15.40 47.30 61.30
C GLU A 168 16.17 47.74 62.57
N SER A 169 17.14 48.67 62.44
CA SER A 169 17.81 49.32 63.60
C SER A 169 17.36 50.77 63.85
N ARG A 170 16.36 51.29 63.14
CA ARG A 170 15.72 52.58 63.47
C ARG A 170 14.20 52.50 63.36
N GLY A 171 13.58 52.00 64.43
CA GLY A 171 12.17 52.30 64.70
C GLY A 171 11.33 51.11 65.15
N ALA A 172 11.56 50.62 66.36
CA ALA A 172 10.47 49.99 67.09
C ALA A 172 9.49 51.07 67.55
N SER A 173 8.30 51.16 66.93
CA SER A 173 7.10 51.54 67.68
C SER A 173 5.82 51.08 66.98
N LEU A 174 5.03 50.35 67.76
CA LEU A 174 3.80 49.67 67.43
C LEU A 174 2.72 50.60 66.83
N LYS A 175 1.91 50.05 65.92
CA LYS A 175 0.44 49.97 66.06
C LYS A 175 -0.15 49.06 64.97
N SER A 176 -0.76 47.97 65.41
CA SER A 176 -1.82 47.22 64.72
C SER A 176 -3.11 47.42 65.55
N PRO A 177 -4.32 47.06 65.12
CA PRO A 177 -4.87 46.84 63.78
C PRO A 177 -6.11 47.75 63.54
N ASN A 178 -6.48 48.03 62.28
CA ASN A 178 -7.86 47.91 61.77
C ASN A 178 -8.13 48.73 60.50
N VAL A 179 -8.70 48.01 59.53
CA VAL A 179 -9.83 48.39 58.66
C VAL A 179 -9.63 49.53 57.67
N ILE A 180 -9.44 49.15 56.41
CA ILE A 180 -10.09 49.78 55.25
C ILE A 180 -10.65 48.61 54.42
N ARG A 181 -11.89 48.17 54.67
CA ARG A 181 -13.11 48.54 53.91
C ARG A 181 -12.86 48.84 52.42
N LEU A 182 -13.02 47.78 51.63
CA LEU A 182 -13.38 47.65 50.20
C LEU A 182 -13.96 48.91 49.50
N PRO A 183 -13.80 49.04 48.17
CA PRO A 183 -14.90 48.55 47.32
C PRO A 183 -14.48 47.86 46.01
N PHE A 184 -15.42 47.02 45.55
CA PHE A 184 -15.80 46.74 44.16
C PHE A 184 -14.85 45.91 43.27
N CYS A 185 -15.23 44.72 42.82
CA CYS A 185 -16.37 44.32 41.96
C CYS A 185 -16.19 44.73 40.50
N GLY A 186 -16.27 43.75 39.61
CA GLY A 186 -16.57 43.98 38.19
C GLY A 186 -15.64 43.26 37.22
N THR A 187 -15.73 41.94 37.16
CA THR A 187 -15.51 41.22 35.91
C THR A 187 -16.69 41.50 35.00
N ASP A 188 -16.48 42.13 33.85
CA ASP A 188 -17.38 42.07 32.70
C ASP A 188 -16.57 42.35 31.41
N GLU A 189 -16.22 41.27 30.71
CA GLU A 189 -16.16 41.30 29.25
C GLU A 189 -17.47 40.67 28.74
N ALA A 190 -18.30 41.47 28.06
CA ALA A 190 -19.40 41.01 27.20
C ALA A 190 -19.01 41.39 25.76
N VAL A 191 -18.85 40.45 24.81
CA VAL A 191 -19.88 39.64 24.12
C VAL A 191 -20.94 40.50 23.42
N ASP A 192 -20.93 40.53 22.07
CA ASP A 192 -21.82 39.71 21.24
C ASP A 192 -21.84 40.18 19.77
N ARG A 193 -21.66 39.26 18.83
CA ARG A 193 -22.75 38.84 17.90
C ARG A 193 -22.27 37.81 16.89
N GLY A 194 -22.89 36.62 16.96
CA GLY A 194 -22.86 35.68 15.84
C GLY A 194 -23.43 34.29 16.13
N ARG A 195 -24.77 34.19 16.25
CA ARG A 195 -25.58 32.98 15.97
C ARG A 195 -25.01 32.25 14.74
N GLY A 196 -24.90 30.92 14.66
CA GLY A 196 -25.82 29.90 15.13
C GLY A 196 -26.31 29.11 13.91
N VAL A 197 -26.03 27.81 13.92
CA VAL A 197 -26.70 26.74 13.15
C VAL A 197 -26.35 26.63 11.65
N SER A 198 -25.63 25.56 11.30
CA SER A 198 -26.05 24.62 10.25
C SER A 198 -25.33 23.28 10.37
N ARG A 199 -26.14 22.28 10.70
CA ARG A 199 -25.91 20.84 10.52
C ARG A 199 -25.27 20.52 9.17
N SER A 200 -24.27 19.65 9.18
CA SER A 200 -24.10 18.64 8.11
C SER A 200 -23.47 17.36 8.68
N THR A 201 -24.35 16.48 9.14
CA THR A 201 -24.17 15.04 9.11
C THR A 201 -23.93 14.56 7.67
N SER A 202 -22.86 13.80 7.43
CA SER A 202 -22.74 12.65 6.49
C SER A 202 -21.28 12.43 6.05
N PRO A 203 -20.88 11.22 5.58
CA PRO A 203 -21.04 9.94 6.25
C PRO A 203 -19.70 9.18 6.32
N VAL A 204 -19.61 8.27 7.28
CA VAL A 204 -18.67 7.14 7.25
C VAL A 204 -18.85 6.40 5.92
N ARG A 205 -17.91 6.52 4.99
CA ARG A 205 -17.82 5.60 3.85
C ARG A 205 -17.27 4.28 4.37
N HIS A 206 -18.18 3.40 4.76
CA HIS A 206 -18.00 2.00 4.46
C HIS A 206 -17.81 1.87 2.94
N ARG A 207 -16.56 1.78 2.47
CA ARG A 207 -16.31 1.01 1.25
C ARG A 207 -16.57 -0.44 1.62
N ARG A 208 -17.83 -0.87 1.46
CA ARG A 208 -18.14 -2.26 1.24
C ARG A 208 -17.25 -2.73 0.09
N SER A 209 -16.32 -3.62 0.43
CA SER A 209 -15.65 -4.48 -0.53
C SER A 209 -16.74 -5.27 -1.26
N ALA A 210 -17.11 -4.84 -2.46
CA ALA A 210 -17.81 -5.69 -3.40
C ALA A 210 -16.76 -6.61 -4.03
N ALA A 211 -16.33 -7.61 -3.26
CA ALA A 211 -15.42 -8.65 -3.68
C ALA A 211 -15.93 -10.01 -3.18
N THR A 212 -17.19 -10.31 -3.47
CA THR A 212 -17.71 -11.68 -3.39
C THR A 212 -19.01 -11.72 -4.18
N ASP A 213 -18.93 -12.32 -5.37
CA ASP A 213 -19.94 -13.23 -5.95
C ASP A 213 -19.85 -13.25 -7.47
N MET A 214 -18.81 -13.93 -7.96
CA MET A 214 -18.93 -14.67 -9.23
C MET A 214 -17.95 -15.86 -9.26
N GLN A 215 -17.95 -16.65 -8.19
CA GLN A 215 -17.36 -17.99 -8.19
C GLN A 215 -18.34 -18.99 -7.57
N SER A 216 -19.55 -19.05 -8.11
CA SER A 216 -20.38 -20.23 -7.98
C SER A 216 -21.08 -20.42 -9.31
N TYR A 217 -20.46 -21.22 -10.18
CA TYR A 217 -21.02 -21.94 -11.34
C TYR A 217 -19.86 -22.34 -12.25
N LYS A 218 -19.13 -23.38 -11.84
CA LYS A 218 -18.37 -24.29 -12.72
C LYS A 218 -17.83 -25.50 -11.95
N SER A 219 -18.74 -26.18 -11.25
CA SER A 219 -18.66 -27.63 -11.06
C SER A 219 -19.90 -28.24 -11.69
N MET A 220 -19.76 -28.55 -12.98
CA MET A 220 -20.49 -29.56 -13.75
C MET A 220 -19.76 -29.71 -15.09
#